data_AF-A0A3M2W7D0-F1
#
_entry.id   AF-A0A3M2W7D0-F1
#
_cell.length_a   1.000
_cell.length_b   1.000
_cell.length_c   1.000
_cell.angle_alpha   90.00
_cell.angle_beta   90.00
_cell.angle_gamma   90.00
#
_symmetry.space_group_name_H-M   'P 1'
#
loop_
_entity.id
_entity.type
_entity.pdbx_description
1 polymer ?
#
loop_
_entity_poly.entity_id
_entity_poly.type
_entity_poly.pdbx_seq_one_letter_code
_entity_poly.pdbx_strand_id
1 'polypeptide(L)' 'EQDNRRQSLVLFHQPNYDTLIECLPGCLLPDATPRHAPVTSGDHLLAKFVKQTTFGGSKVA' A
#
# COMPACT_ATOMS: atom_id res chain seq x y z
N GLU A 1 -11.36 -4.85 -38.15
CA GLU A 1 -10.73 -5.38 -36.93
C GLU A 1 -11.32 -4.69 -35.72
N GLN A 2 -11.84 -5.43 -34.75
CA GLN A 2 -12.15 -4.88 -33.43
C GLN A 2 -10.82 -4.74 -32.67
N ASP A 3 -10.49 -3.54 -32.17
CA ASP A 3 -9.32 -3.30 -31.32
C ASP A 3 -9.46 -4.09 -30.00
N ASN A 4 -8.85 -5.29 -29.95
CA ASN A 4 -8.87 -6.20 -28.80
C ASN A 4 -7.79 -5.83 -27.75
N ARG A 5 -7.44 -4.55 -27.64
CA ARG A 5 -6.50 -4.11 -26.60
C ARG A 5 -7.22 -3.97 -25.28
N ARG A 6 -6.73 -4.66 -24.26
CA ARG A 6 -7.23 -4.58 -22.88
C ARG A 6 -7.12 -3.16 -22.37
N GLN A 7 -8.26 -2.57 -22.02
CA GLN A 7 -8.32 -1.28 -21.31
C GLN A 7 -8.59 -1.55 -19.82
N SER A 8 -8.02 -0.71 -18.96
CA SER A 8 -8.24 -0.80 -17.52
C SER A 8 -8.31 0.59 -16.94
N LEU A 9 -9.38 0.85 -16.18
CA LEU A 9 -9.62 2.09 -15.46
C LEU A 9 -9.83 1.70 -14.00
N VAL A 10 -8.96 2.19 -13.12
CA VAL A 10 -8.95 1.81 -11.70
C VAL A 10 -8.99 3.03 -10.81
N LEU A 11 -9.71 2.90 -9.71
CA LEU A 11 -9.73 3.86 -8.61
C LEU A 11 -9.14 3.18 -7.37
N PHE A 12 -8.12 3.79 -6.79
CA PHE A 12 -7.57 3.36 -5.50
C PHE A 12 -7.98 4.40 -4.45
N HIS A 13 -8.83 4.01 -3.51
CA HIS A 13 -9.14 4.84 -2.36
C HIS A 13 -8.03 4.70 -1.31
N GLN A 14 -7.45 5.83 -0.93
CA GLN A 14 -6.39 5.92 0.06
C GLN A 14 -6.89 6.78 1.24
N PRO A 15 -6.48 6.47 2.48
CA PRO A 15 -6.66 7.37 3.61
C PRO A 15 -5.97 8.73 3.39
N ASN A 16 -6.25 9.70 4.27
CA ASN A 16 -5.45 10.91 4.33
C ASN A 16 -3.99 10.55 4.69
N TYR A 17 -3.04 11.35 4.21
CA TYR A 17 -1.60 11.07 4.35
C TYR A 17 -1.16 10.89 5.81
N ASP A 18 -1.75 11.66 6.72
CA ASP A 18 -1.50 11.68 8.16
C ASP A 18 -2.31 10.64 8.94
N THR A 19 -3.19 9.88 8.29
CA THR A 19 -4.01 8.87 8.96
C THR A 19 -3.12 7.79 9.57
N LEU A 20 -3.26 7.56 10.88
CA LEU A 20 -2.60 6.48 11.58
C LEU A 20 -3.24 5.14 11.20
N ILE A 21 -2.42 4.21 10.73
CA ILE A 21 -2.80 2.84 10.40
C ILE A 21 -2.30 1.94 11.53
N GLU A 22 -3.24 1.38 12.28
CA GLU A 22 -2.97 0.47 13.38
C GLU A 22 -4.04 -0.63 13.48
N CYS A 23 -3.83 -1.60 14.37
CA CYS A 23 -4.85 -2.63 14.61
C CYS A 23 -6.13 -1.98 15.12
N LEU A 24 -7.25 -2.26 14.45
CA LEU A 24 -8.54 -1.66 14.82
C LEU A 24 -9.00 -2.18 16.19
N PRO A 25 -9.71 -1.34 16.96
CA PRO A 25 -10.34 -1.77 18.21
C PRO A 25 -11.22 -3.01 17.98
N GLY A 26 -11.04 -4.04 18.81
CA GLY A 26 -11.79 -5.30 18.72
C GLY A 26 -11.27 -6.31 17.70
N CYS A 27 -10.28 -5.95 16.88
CA CYS A 27 -9.61 -6.90 15.96
C CYS A 27 -8.41 -7.62 16.59
N LEU A 28 -8.08 -7.32 17.85
CA LEU A 28 -7.03 -7.98 18.62
C LEU A 28 -7.67 -8.91 19.65
N LEU A 29 -7.23 -10.18 19.67
CA LEU A 29 -7.64 -11.12 20.70
C LEU A 29 -7.12 -10.67 22.08
N PRO A 30 -7.82 -11.03 23.18
CA PRO A 30 -7.26 -10.89 24.52
C PRO A 30 -5.86 -11.51 24.58
N ASP A 31 -4.93 -10.79 25.22
CA ASP A 31 -3.54 -11.20 25.42
C ASP A 31 -2.68 -11.36 24.14
N ALA A 32 -3.18 -10.95 22.97
CA ALA A 32 -2.41 -10.93 21.74
C ALA A 32 -1.66 -9.60 21.53
N THR A 33 -0.64 -9.63 20.69
CA THR A 33 0.08 -8.42 20.23
C THR A 33 -0.26 -8.12 18.77
N PRO A 34 -0.47 -6.85 18.38
CA PRO A 34 -0.67 -6.49 16.98
C PRO A 34 0.48 -6.99 16.10
N ARG A 35 0.14 -7.56 14.94
CA ARG A 35 1.13 -8.08 13.99
C ARG A 35 2.07 -7.00 13.43
N HIS A 36 1.56 -5.78 13.28
CA HIS A 36 2.27 -4.65 12.69
C HIS A 36 2.28 -3.50 13.67
N ALA A 37 3.43 -2.81 13.77
CA ALA A 37 3.52 -1.56 14.49
C ALA A 37 2.67 -0.48 13.78
N PRO A 38 2.09 0.47 14.54
CA PRO A 38 1.40 1.62 13.97
C PRO A 38 2.30 2.41 13.01
N VAL A 39 1.74 2.88 11.90
CA VAL A 39 2.43 3.71 10.89
C VAL A 39 1.44 4.65 10.22
N THR A 40 1.86 5.83 9.78
CA THR A 40 0.96 6.70 8.98
C THR A 40 0.79 6.14 7.57
N SER A 41 -0.33 6.46 6.91
CA SER A 41 -0.54 6.12 5.50
C SER A 41 0.59 6.66 4.62
N GLY A 42 1.03 7.89 4.89
CA GLY A 42 2.10 8.57 4.18
C GLY A 42 3.46 7.92 4.33
N ASP A 43 3.86 7.56 5.55
CA ASP A 43 5.13 6.86 5.80
C ASP A 43 5.16 5.50 5.13
N HIS A 44 4.03 4.77 5.17
CA HIS A 44 3.91 3.49 4.50
C HIS A 44 3.98 3.62 2.97
N LEU A 45 3.35 4.64 2.40
CA LEU A 45 3.39 4.96 0.98
C LEU A 45 4.82 5.30 0.54
N LEU A 46 5.53 6.15 1.29
CA LEU A 46 6.91 6.51 1.02
C LEU A 46 7.82 5.28 1.06
N ALA A 47 7.69 4.45 2.09
CA ALA A 47 8.47 3.22 2.22
C ALA A 47 8.26 2.27 1.03
N LYS A 48 7.01 2.12 0.56
CA LYS A 48 6.69 1.34 -0.65
C LYS A 48 7.30 1.96 -1.90
N PHE A 49 7.15 3.27 -2.08
CA PHE A 49 7.71 3.98 -3.22
C PHE A 49 9.22 3.81 -3.29
N VAL A 50 9.94 4.08 -2.20
CA VAL A 50 11.39 3.91 -2.10
C VAL A 50 11.80 2.47 -2.41
N LYS A 51 11.11 1.47 -1.83
CA LYS A 51 11.40 0.06 -2.09
C LYS A 51 11.24 -0.31 -3.57
N GLN A 52 10.23 0.21 -4.24
CA GLN A 52 9.95 -0.07 -5.65
C GLN A 52 10.86 0.69 -6.62
N THR A 53 11.24 1.94 -6.29
CA THR A 53 11.99 2.82 -7.20
C THR A 53 13.49 2.81 -6.96
N THR A 54 13.95 2.52 -5.74
CA THR A 54 15.37 2.51 -5.37
C THR A 54 16.07 1.20 -5.77
N PHE A 55 15.31 0.18 -6.18
CA PHE A 55 15.83 -0.97 -6.93
C PHE A 55 15.36 -0.91 -8.39
N GLY A 56 15.77 0.15 -9.06
CA GLY A 56 15.77 0.29 -10.52
C GLY A 56 16.71 -0.72 -11.19
N GLY A 57 16.39 -2.01 -11.10
CA GLY A 57 16.80 -2.97 -12.11
C GLY A 57 15.99 -2.68 -13.36
N SER A 58 16.37 -1.64 -14.10
CA SER A 58 15.93 -1.42 -15.47
C SER A 58 16.38 -2.64 -16.27
N LYS A 59 15.54 -3.67 -16.36
CA LYS A 59 15.61 -4.62 -17.44
C LYS A 59 14.81 -3.99 -18.57
N VAL A 60 15.48 -3.11 -19.30
CA VAL A 60 15.07 -2.72 -20.64
C VAL A 60 14.91 -4.03 -21.41
N ALA A 61 13.67 -4.34 -21.77
CA ALA A 61 13.36 -5.35 -22.76
C ALA A 61 13.02 -4.62 -24.06
#